data_AF-A0A6M1Z029-F1
#
_entry.id   AF-A0A6M1Z029-F1
#
_cell.length_a   1.000
_cell.length_b   1.000
_cell.length_c   1.000
_cell.angle_alpha   90.00
_cell.angle_beta   90.00
_cell.angle_gamma   90.00
#
_symmetry.space_group_name_H-M   'P 1'
#
loop_
_entity.id
_entity.type
_entity.pdbx_description
1 polymer ?
#
loop_
_entity_poly.entity_id
_entity_poly.type
_entity_poly.pdbx_seq_one_letter_code
_entity_poly.pdbx_strand_id
1 'polypeptide(L)' 'MNKYTLIDSGNLKKLEKFGPYTIIRPCLQAVWRSKLKKDIWEQADFIFVRDSKNKWLDNSKSKKDLKNLSWTIDVDK' A
#
# COMPACT_ATOMS: atom_id res chain seq x y z
N MET A 1 7.92 3.27 -17.08
CA MET A 1 7.77 4.46 -16.20
C MET A 1 6.79 4.09 -15.08
N ASN A 2 7.28 3.64 -13.93
CA ASN A 2 6.44 3.16 -12.83
C ASN A 2 5.87 4.38 -12.07
N LYS A 3 4.66 4.78 -12.44
CA LYS A 3 3.99 5.94 -11.84
C LYS A 3 3.39 5.57 -10.47
N TYR A 4 3.58 6.47 -9.52
CA TYR A 4 2.83 6.50 -8.27
C TYR A 4 1.48 7.19 -8.49
N THR A 5 0.44 6.75 -7.79
CA THR A 5 -0.85 7.44 -7.75
C THR A 5 -1.50 7.28 -6.38
N LEU A 6 -1.96 8.38 -5.79
CA LEU A 6 -2.86 8.32 -4.64
C LEU A 6 -4.29 8.09 -5.16
N ILE A 7 -4.88 6.95 -4.84
CA ILE A 7 -6.22 6.57 -5.30
C ILE A 7 -7.30 7.20 -4.39
N ASP A 8 -7.14 7.05 -3.08
CA ASP A 8 -8.08 7.58 -2.08
C ASP A 8 -7.39 7.79 -0.73
N SER A 9 -7.99 8.59 0.14
CA SER A 9 -7.53 8.82 1.50
C SER A 9 -8.69 9.11 2.44
N GLY A 10 -8.50 8.78 3.71
CA GLY A 10 -9.47 9.01 4.76
C GLY A 10 -9.46 7.86 5.76
N ASN A 11 -10.20 8.01 6.84
CA ASN A 11 -10.28 7.05 7.93
C ASN A 11 -8.88 6.65 8.44
N LEU A 12 -7.98 7.64 8.54
CA LEU A 12 -6.59 7.51 8.99
C LEU A 12 -5.71 6.62 8.10
N LYS A 13 -6.09 6.45 6.82
CA LYS A 13 -5.40 5.59 5.86
C LYS A 13 -5.33 6.24 4.48
N LYS A 14 -4.48 5.68 3.63
CA LYS A 14 -4.39 6.00 2.20
C LYS A 14 -4.30 4.73 1.36
N LEU A 15 -4.96 4.77 0.20
CA LEU A 15 -4.92 3.75 -0.83
C LEU A 15 -4.04 4.27 -1.97
N GLU A 16 -2.92 3.62 -2.23
CA GLU A 16 -1.89 4.07 -3.15
C GLU A 16 -1.64 3.01 -4.23
N LYS A 17 -1.30 3.43 -5.44
CA LYS A 17 -0.86 2.56 -6.53
C LYS A 17 0.62 2.80 -6.82
N PHE A 18 1.40 1.74 -6.79
CA PHE A 18 2.81 1.70 -7.16
C PHE A 18 2.97 0.72 -8.33
N GLY A 19 3.01 1.23 -9.56
CA GLY A 19 3.05 0.38 -10.74
C GLY A 19 1.83 -0.55 -10.81
N PRO A 20 2.00 -1.89 -10.86
CA PRO A 20 0.89 -2.84 -10.94
C PRO A 20 0.26 -3.17 -9.56
N TYR A 21 0.78 -2.61 -8.47
CA TYR A 21 0.36 -2.96 -7.11
C TYR A 21 -0.40 -1.82 -6.45
N THR A 22 -1.38 -2.17 -5.63
CA THR A 22 -2.15 -1.28 -4.77
C THR A 22 -1.87 -1.60 -3.31
N ILE A 23 -1.66 -0.57 -2.50
CA ILE A 23 -1.33 -0.74 -1.09
C ILE A 23 -2.15 0.17 -0.20
N ILE A 24 -2.42 -0.29 1.02
CA ILE A 24 -2.99 0.52 2.09
C ILE A 24 -1.90 0.83 3.10
N ARG A 25 -1.75 2.11 3.46
CA ARG A 25 -0.87 2.55 4.55
C ARG A 25 -1.59 3.44 5.55
N PRO A 26 -1.19 3.42 6.84
CA PRO A 26 -1.62 4.41 7.82
C PRO A 26 -1.23 5.82 7.36
N CYS A 27 -2.15 6.76 7.55
CA CYS A 27 -1.98 8.18 7.27
C CYS A 27 -2.75 8.96 8.33
N LEU A 28 -2.11 9.25 9.47
CA LEU A 28 -2.76 9.91 10.62
C LEU A 28 -3.33 11.30 10.27
N GLN A 29 -2.80 11.93 9.22
CA GLN A 29 -3.29 13.22 8.73
C GLN A 29 -4.60 13.11 7.93
N ALA A 30 -4.95 11.92 7.41
CA ALA A 30 -6.16 11.69 6.64
C ALA A 30 -7.38 11.43 7.55
N VAL A 31 -7.73 12.42 8.37
CA VAL A 31 -8.81 12.35 9.37
C VAL A 31 -10.23 12.42 8.79
N TRP A 32 -10.35 12.77 7.51
CA TRP A 32 -11.63 12.83 6.79
C TRP A 32 -12.13 11.43 6.42
N ARG A 33 -13.38 11.33 5.96
CA ARG A 33 -13.94 10.07 5.46
C ARG A 33 -13.37 9.73 4.08
N SER A 34 -13.10 8.45 3.85
CA SER A 34 -12.73 7.96 2.51
C SER A 34 -13.87 8.17 1.52
N LYS A 35 -13.55 8.52 0.27
CA LYS A 35 -14.55 8.73 -0.77
C LYS A 35 -15.03 7.40 -1.37
N LEU A 36 -14.13 6.42 -1.45
CA LEU A 36 -14.45 5.10 -1.98
C LEU A 36 -15.06 4.21 -0.91
N LYS A 37 -15.88 3.25 -1.37
CA LYS A 37 -16.49 2.22 -0.52
C LYS A 37 -15.43 1.26 0.02
N LYS A 38 -15.70 0.67 1.18
CA LYS A 38 -14.84 -0.29 1.88
C LYS A 38 -14.39 -1.44 0.97
N ASP A 39 -15.28 -1.99 0.16
CA ASP A 39 -14.98 -3.12 -0.73
C ASP A 39 -13.87 -2.82 -1.75
N ILE A 40 -13.73 -1.54 -2.17
CA ILE A 40 -12.63 -1.12 -3.05
C ILE A 40 -11.30 -1.14 -2.31
N TRP A 41 -11.30 -0.74 -1.03
CA TRP A 41 -10.11 -0.79 -0.19
C TRP A 41 -9.70 -2.23 0.12
N GLU A 42 -10.67 -3.14 0.35
CA GLU A 42 -10.41 -4.56 0.64
C GLU A 42 -9.78 -5.32 -0.53
N GLN A 43 -9.79 -4.75 -1.74
CA GLN A 43 -9.13 -5.31 -2.93
C GLN A 43 -7.64 -4.94 -3.04
N ALA A 44 -7.10 -4.12 -2.13
CA ALA A 44 -5.69 -3.75 -2.17
C ALA A 44 -4.78 -4.99 -2.10
N ASP A 45 -3.70 -4.99 -2.88
CA ASP A 45 -2.74 -6.11 -2.90
C ASP A 45 -2.01 -6.24 -1.55
N PHE A 46 -1.66 -5.12 -0.90
CA PHE A 46 -0.94 -5.14 0.38
C PHE A 46 -1.49 -4.15 1.41
N ILE A 47 -1.39 -4.50 2.70
CA ILE A 47 -1.76 -3.63 3.81
C ILE A 47 -0.60 -3.53 4.79
N PHE A 48 -0.15 -2.29 5.05
CA PHE A 48 0.83 -2.04 6.10
C PHE A 48 0.13 -1.84 7.45
N VAL A 49 0.52 -2.63 8.44
CA VAL A 49 0.00 -2.56 9.81
C VAL A 49 1.14 -2.16 10.74
N ARG A 50 0.92 -1.06 11.46
CA ARG A 50 1.84 -0.50 12.46
C ARG A 50 1.38 -0.93 13.85
N ASP A 51 1.41 -2.23 14.11
CA ASP A 51 1.30 -2.80 15.46
C ASP A 51 2.72 -2.96 16.04
N SER A 52 2.86 -3.50 17.25
CA SER A 52 4.12 -3.81 17.98
C SER A 52 5.26 -4.40 17.12
N LYS A 53 4.95 -4.97 15.95
CA LYS A 53 5.89 -5.32 14.89
C LYS A 53 5.39 -4.75 13.56
N ASN A 54 6.16 -3.85 12.93
CA ASN A 54 5.87 -3.33 11.59
C ASN A 54 5.70 -4.51 10.61
N LYS A 55 4.50 -4.71 10.06
CA LYS A 55 4.18 -5.88 9.22
C LYS A 55 3.40 -5.51 7.97
N TRP A 56 3.67 -6.22 6.88
CA TRP A 56 2.86 -6.23 5.67
C TRP A 56 1.94 -7.46 5.67
N LEU A 57 0.66 -7.25 5.38
CA LEU A 57 -0.29 -8.31 5.05
C LEU A 57 -0.43 -8.35 3.53
N ASP A 58 -0.32 -9.55 2.96
CA ASP A 58 -0.42 -9.81 1.53
C ASP A 58 -1.80 -10.40 1.22
N ASN A 59 -2.56 -9.69 0.39
CA ASN A 59 -3.85 -10.10 -0.14
C ASN A 59 -3.78 -10.30 -1.67
N SER A 60 -2.58 -10.24 -2.25
CA SER A 60 -2.38 -10.52 -3.66
C SER A 60 -2.69 -11.99 -3.91
N LYS A 61 -3.87 -12.24 -4.48
CA LYS A 61 -4.21 -13.55 -5.05
C LYS A 61 -3.30 -13.76 -6.26
N SER A 62 -2.12 -14.30 -6.01
CA SER A 62 -1.12 -14.65 -7.02
C SER A 62 -0.70 -13.51 -7.96
N LYS A 63 0.27 -12.68 -7.56
CA LYS A 63 1.19 -12.05 -8.53
C LYS A 63 2.54 -12.75 -8.41
N LYS A 64 2.77 -13.70 -9.32
CA LYS A 64 3.87 -14.68 -9.35
C LYS A 64 5.27 -14.05 -9.54
N ASP A 65 5.38 -12.73 -9.61
CA ASP A 65 6.58 -12.01 -10.04
C ASP A 65 7.36 -11.31 -8.91
N LEU A 66 6.93 -11.41 -7.65
CA LEU A 66 7.66 -10.81 -6.52
C LEU A 66 9.03 -11.46 -6.28
N LYS A 67 9.23 -12.71 -6.72
CA LYS A 67 10.49 -13.46 -6.52
C LYS A 67 11.70 -12.90 -7.28
N ASN A 68 11.48 -12.10 -8.33
CA ASN A 68 12.56 -11.61 -9.20
C ASN A 68 12.86 -10.12 -9.00
N LEU A 69 12.26 -9.47 -8.00
CA LEU A 69 12.45 -8.06 -7.70
C LEU A 69 13.50 -7.90 -6.59
N SER A 70 14.78 -7.82 -6.96
CA SER A 70 15.84 -7.37 -6.06
C SER A 70 16.04 -5.86 -6.20
N TRP A 71 15.96 -5.15 -5.09
CA TRP A 71 16.33 -3.74 -5.01
C TRP A 71 17.43 -3.58 -3.97
N THR A 72 18.55 -2.99 -4.37
CA THR A 72 19.63 -2.58 -3.46
C THR A 72 19.41 -1.11 -3.12
N ILE A 73 19.41 -0.77 -1.83
CA ILE A 73 19.47 0.62 -1.38
C ILE A 73 20.90 0.86 -0.92
N ASP A 74 21.68 1.58 -1.71
CA ASP A 74 22.95 2.12 -1.27
C ASP A 74 22.67 3.36 -0.40
N VAL A 75 23.13 3.33 0.84
CA VAL A 75 23.07 4.47 1.75
C VAL A 75 24.48 5.03 1.81
N ASP A 76 24.70 6.15 1.14
CA ASP A 76 25.94 6.92 1.30
C ASP A 76 26.07 7.30 2.78
N LYS A 77 27.21 6.92 3.38
CA LYS A 77 27.54 7.18 4.79
C LYS A 77 27.98 8.61 5.02
#